data_AF-A0A523EYY0-F1
#
_entry.id   AF-A0A523EYY0-F1
#
_cell.length_a   1.000
_cell.length_b   1.000
_cell.length_c   1.000
_cell.angle_alpha   90.00
_cell.angle_beta   90.00
_cell.angle_gamma   90.00
#
_symmetry.space_group_name_H-M   'P 1'
#
loop_
_entity.id
_entity.type
_entity.pdbx_description
1 polymer ?
#
loop_
_entity_poly.entity_id
_entity_poly.type
_entity_poly.pdbx_seq_one_letter_code
_entity_poly.pdbx_strand_id
1 'polypeptide(L)'
;MAHLFDELKISLASSEQVRSWSYGEVKKPETINYRTLKPEKDGLFDERIFGPTRDWECYCGKYKRVRFKGVVCERCGVEVTRAKVRRERMGHIELAAPVTHIWFFKGVPSRLGYLLDMSPKELEKVIYFAAYLVTDVDDDKRTKDLPDLEEAARHERILISEELEEWREGRLERLEAELAQMEDGGAKTVEITARKKEIEREIKDREDRAQVEIDLLDEAFDTFKSMKPRDLVESEQLWREIVDRYGEYYTGGMGAEFVKDLISRMDLQAEVEKLREDLVDPRSQQRRQRAQKRLKVVQPFADGKNDPTGMILEAVPVIPPDLRPMVQLDGGRFATSDMNDLYRRVINRNNRLKRLIDLGAPEIIVNNEKRMLQEAVDALFDNGRRGRAVTGPGNRPLKSLSDMLKGKQGRFRQNLLGKRVDYSGRSVIIVGPSLRLHECGLPKIMALELFKPFVMKRLVDLDIAQNIKAAKRMVERRRAQVWDVLGDVIEEHPVLLNRAPTLHRLGIQAFEPVLIEGKAIQLHPLVCEAFNADFDGDQMAVHLPLSAEA
;
A
#
# COMPACT_ATOMS: atom_id res chain seq x y z
N MET A 1 36.31 -5.02 4.06
CA MET A 1 36.14 -4.65 2.64
C MET A 1 34.66 -4.72 2.32
N ALA A 2 33.98 -3.57 2.40
CA ALA A 2 32.54 -3.50 2.18
C ALA A 2 32.31 -2.80 0.83
N HIS A 3 31.44 -3.39 0.02
CA HIS A 3 31.04 -2.91 -1.30
C HIS A 3 30.81 -1.39 -1.30
N LEU A 4 31.69 -0.63 -1.94
CA LEU A 4 31.32 0.68 -2.48
C LEU A 4 30.29 0.37 -3.57
N PHE A 5 29.03 0.67 -3.30
CA PHE A 5 28.00 0.66 -4.32
C PHE A 5 28.03 2.03 -5.00
N ASP A 6 28.27 2.07 -6.31
CA ASP A 6 28.32 3.33 -7.06
C ASP A 6 26.93 3.94 -7.27
N GLU A 7 25.92 3.09 -7.46
CA GLU A 7 24.55 3.52 -7.78
C GLU A 7 23.49 2.73 -7.03
N LEU A 8 22.33 3.37 -6.80
CA LEU A 8 21.12 2.75 -6.29
C LEU A 8 19.97 3.03 -7.26
N LYS A 9 19.42 1.95 -7.86
CA LYS A 9 18.31 2.03 -8.81
C LYS A 9 16.99 1.65 -8.14
N ILE A 10 15.93 2.37 -8.48
CA ILE A 10 14.54 2.02 -8.16
C ILE A 10 13.76 1.77 -9.46
N SER A 11 12.95 0.72 -9.48
CA SER A 11 12.14 0.29 -10.61
C SER A 11 10.76 -0.18 -10.15
N LEU A 12 9.82 -0.33 -11.09
CA LEU A 12 8.56 -1.01 -10.80
C LEU A 12 8.84 -2.49 -10.53
N ALA A 13 8.05 -3.07 -9.61
CA ALA A 13 8.11 -4.48 -9.31
C ALA A 13 6.99 -5.20 -10.08
N SER A 14 7.34 -6.15 -10.94
CA SER A 14 6.34 -7.02 -11.56
C SER A 14 5.79 -8.03 -10.54
N SER A 15 4.59 -8.56 -10.78
CA SER A 15 4.03 -9.61 -9.93
C SER A 15 4.93 -10.85 -9.86
N GLU A 16 5.67 -11.16 -10.93
CA GLU A 16 6.67 -12.24 -10.96
C GLU A 16 7.87 -11.95 -10.05
N GLN A 17 8.36 -10.70 -10.04
CA GLN A 17 9.43 -10.28 -9.13
C GLN A 17 8.97 -10.34 -7.67
N VAL A 18 7.73 -9.97 -7.38
CA VAL A 18 7.15 -10.12 -6.04
C VAL A 18 7.15 -11.58 -5.60
N ARG A 19 6.79 -12.51 -6.50
CA ARG A 19 6.83 -13.96 -6.24
C ARG A 19 8.26 -14.46 -6.02
N SER A 20 9.24 -13.97 -6.78
CA SER A 20 10.64 -14.39 -6.64
C SER A 20 11.29 -13.94 -5.32
N TRP A 21 10.87 -12.81 -4.76
CA TRP A 21 11.31 -12.39 -3.42
C TRP A 21 10.64 -13.15 -2.29
N SER A 22 9.52 -13.81 -2.58
CA SER A 22 8.69 -14.42 -1.57
C SER A 22 9.17 -15.82 -1.18
N TYR A 23 9.10 -16.10 0.12
CA TYR A 23 9.35 -17.44 0.68
C TYR A 23 8.06 -18.26 0.82
N GLY A 24 6.90 -17.72 0.42
CA GLY A 24 5.62 -18.41 0.46
C GLY A 24 4.41 -17.48 0.48
N GLU A 25 3.26 -18.02 0.09
CA GLU A 25 1.96 -17.33 0.07
C GLU A 25 1.34 -17.30 1.47
N VAL A 26 0.89 -16.13 1.91
CA VAL A 26 0.09 -15.95 3.13
C VAL A 26 -1.38 -16.12 2.79
N LYS A 27 -1.95 -17.28 3.14
CA LYS A 27 -3.34 -17.63 2.82
C LYS A 27 -4.32 -17.24 3.92
N LYS A 28 -3.85 -17.16 5.16
CA LYS A 28 -4.70 -17.07 6.35
C LYS A 28 -4.59 -15.72 7.05
N PRO A 29 -5.71 -15.12 7.49
CA PRO A 29 -5.72 -13.84 8.22
C PRO A 29 -5.25 -13.99 9.68
N GLU A 30 -5.14 -15.22 10.18
CA GLU A 30 -4.71 -15.48 11.55
C GLU A 30 -3.25 -15.04 11.78
N THR A 31 -2.96 -14.61 13.01
CA THR A 31 -1.63 -14.16 13.41
C THR A 31 -0.93 -15.19 14.28
N ILE A 32 -1.26 -15.22 15.57
CA ILE A 32 -0.72 -16.14 16.56
C ILE A 32 -1.87 -16.78 17.34
N ASN A 33 -1.65 -17.99 17.81
CA ASN A 33 -2.56 -18.66 18.70
C ASN A 33 -2.49 -18.03 20.10
N TYR A 34 -3.61 -17.56 20.63
CA TYR A 34 -3.65 -16.88 21.93
C TYR A 34 -3.31 -17.80 23.12
N ARG A 35 -3.46 -19.13 22.99
CA ARG A 35 -3.14 -20.10 24.06
C ARG A 35 -1.67 -20.50 24.04
N THR A 36 -1.14 -20.84 22.86
CA THR A 36 0.22 -21.37 22.74
C THR A 36 1.26 -20.30 22.44
N LEU A 37 0.83 -19.08 22.09
CA LEU A 37 1.66 -17.97 21.60
C LEU A 37 2.47 -18.32 20.34
N LYS A 38 2.17 -19.45 19.70
CA LYS A 38 2.82 -19.87 18.47
C LYS A 38 2.13 -19.25 17.26
N PRO A 39 2.88 -18.88 16.21
CA PRO A 39 2.29 -18.46 14.94
C PRO A 39 1.35 -19.51 14.35
N GLU A 40 0.26 -19.06 13.74
CA GLU A 40 -0.62 -19.95 12.98
C GLU A 40 0.00 -20.26 11.61
N LYS A 41 -0.18 -21.50 11.14
CA LYS A 41 0.33 -21.96 9.83
C LYS A 41 -0.38 -21.22 8.69
N ASP A 42 0.36 -20.89 7.62
CA ASP A 42 -0.10 -20.09 6.48
C ASP A 42 -0.58 -18.67 6.83
N GLY A 43 -0.42 -18.26 8.10
CA GLY A 43 -0.84 -16.96 8.61
C GLY A 43 0.22 -15.87 8.46
N LEU A 44 -0.11 -14.68 8.96
CA LEU A 44 0.76 -13.50 8.84
C LEU A 44 2.11 -13.61 9.56
N PHE A 45 2.28 -14.58 10.45
CA PHE A 45 3.51 -14.80 11.22
C PHE A 45 4.12 -16.18 10.98
N ASP A 46 3.62 -16.95 10.01
CA ASP A 46 4.01 -18.33 9.75
C ASP A 46 5.54 -18.50 9.68
N GLU A 47 6.05 -19.42 10.49
CA GLU A 47 7.48 -19.71 10.56
C GLU A 47 8.02 -20.39 9.31
N ARG A 48 7.17 -21.08 8.54
CA ARG A 48 7.59 -21.69 7.27
C ARG A 48 7.98 -20.63 6.26
N ILE A 49 7.20 -19.55 6.17
CA ILE A 49 7.40 -18.46 5.21
C ILE A 49 8.50 -17.52 5.72
N PHE A 50 8.34 -16.99 6.93
CA PHE A 50 9.20 -15.90 7.41
C PHE A 50 10.45 -16.38 8.18
N GLY A 51 10.52 -17.66 8.54
CA GLY A 51 11.60 -18.25 9.34
C GLY A 51 11.24 -18.44 10.82
N PRO A 52 12.12 -19.07 11.61
CA PRO A 52 11.79 -19.51 12.96
C PRO A 52 11.70 -18.36 13.98
N THR A 53 10.76 -18.43 14.92
CA THR A 53 10.62 -17.40 15.98
C THR A 53 11.77 -17.43 16.98
N ARG A 54 12.38 -18.60 17.19
CA ARG A 54 13.52 -18.81 18.09
C ARG A 54 14.72 -19.32 17.32
N ASP A 55 15.91 -18.91 17.74
CA ASP A 55 17.15 -19.33 17.09
C ASP A 55 17.29 -20.86 17.10
N TRP A 56 17.49 -21.42 15.91
CA TRP A 56 17.75 -22.84 15.70
C TRP A 56 16.64 -23.79 16.21
N GLU A 57 15.39 -23.33 16.22
CA GLU A 57 14.22 -24.13 16.61
C GLU A 57 13.15 -24.10 15.53
N CYS A 58 12.69 -25.26 15.08
CA CYS A 58 11.56 -25.37 14.16
C CYS A 58 10.21 -25.36 14.92
N TYR A 59 9.12 -25.00 14.24
CA TYR A 59 7.76 -24.89 14.79
C TYR A 59 7.30 -26.09 15.64
N CYS A 60 7.50 -27.31 15.11
CA CYS A 60 7.07 -28.55 15.76
C CYS A 60 8.03 -29.02 16.87
N GLY A 61 9.22 -28.44 16.98
CA GLY A 61 10.25 -28.81 17.94
C GLY A 61 11.00 -30.11 17.65
N LYS A 62 10.81 -30.76 16.48
CA LYS A 62 11.59 -31.95 16.05
C LYS A 62 13.09 -31.63 15.98
N TYR A 63 13.43 -30.55 15.30
CA TYR A 63 14.80 -30.04 15.20
C TYR A 63 15.00 -28.84 16.11
N LYS A 64 15.97 -28.97 17.01
CA LYS A 64 16.43 -27.94 17.94
C LYS A 64 17.96 -27.97 18.03
N ARG A 65 18.57 -26.80 18.27
CA ARG A 65 20.02 -26.55 18.40
C ARG A 65 20.74 -26.37 17.06
N VAL A 66 21.90 -25.73 17.16
CA VAL A 66 22.75 -25.30 16.03
C VAL A 66 23.19 -26.45 15.11
N ARG A 67 23.25 -27.69 15.61
CA ARG A 67 23.69 -28.87 14.82
C ARG A 67 22.83 -29.14 13.58
N PHE A 68 21.58 -28.69 13.57
CA PHE A 68 20.66 -28.87 12.43
C PHE A 68 20.56 -27.63 11.54
N LYS A 69 21.58 -26.75 11.57
CA LYS A 69 21.63 -25.54 10.75
C LYS A 69 21.36 -25.86 9.28
N GLY A 70 20.40 -25.15 8.69
CA GLY A 70 20.03 -25.27 7.27
C GLY A 70 19.12 -26.44 6.93
N VAL A 71 18.77 -27.30 7.91
CA VAL A 71 17.82 -28.39 7.67
C VAL A 71 16.39 -27.82 7.62
N VAL A 72 15.67 -28.15 6.56
CA VAL A 72 14.23 -27.87 6.43
C VAL A 72 13.46 -29.03 7.06
N CYS A 73 12.59 -28.73 8.03
CA CYS A 73 11.88 -29.76 8.75
C CYS A 73 10.81 -30.46 7.89
N GLU A 74 10.90 -31.76 7.68
CA GLU A 74 9.90 -32.57 6.95
C GLU A 74 8.46 -32.45 7.49
N ARG A 75 8.31 -32.20 8.81
CA ARG A 75 6.99 -32.21 9.47
C ARG A 75 6.31 -30.84 9.46
N CYS A 76 7.06 -29.75 9.49
CA CYS A 76 6.51 -28.40 9.56
C CYS A 76 7.00 -27.44 8.46
N GLY A 77 7.93 -27.85 7.61
CA GLY A 77 8.51 -27.05 6.54
C GLY A 77 9.40 -25.89 6.98
N VAL A 78 9.62 -25.72 8.30
CA VAL A 78 10.42 -24.61 8.83
C VAL A 78 11.90 -24.93 8.71
N GLU A 79 12.65 -24.00 8.13
CA GLU A 79 14.11 -24.03 8.08
C GLU A 79 14.73 -23.65 9.42
N VAL A 80 15.68 -24.46 9.89
CA VAL A 80 16.38 -24.23 11.15
C VAL A 80 17.54 -23.24 10.93
N THR A 81 17.25 -21.96 11.20
CA THR A 81 18.19 -20.85 11.08
C THR A 81 18.04 -19.88 12.27
N ARG A 82 18.73 -18.73 12.23
CA ARG A 82 18.57 -17.66 13.23
C ARG A 82 17.25 -16.92 13.00
N ALA A 83 16.60 -16.47 14.06
CA ALA A 83 15.37 -15.69 13.98
C ALA A 83 15.55 -14.35 13.24
N LYS A 84 16.79 -13.86 13.12
CA LYS A 84 17.12 -12.63 12.37
C LYS A 84 16.57 -12.63 10.93
N VAL A 85 16.44 -13.78 10.28
CA VAL A 85 15.86 -13.87 8.92
C VAL A 85 14.41 -13.36 8.84
N ARG A 86 13.68 -13.33 9.96
CA ARG A 86 12.31 -12.76 10.06
C ARG A 86 12.23 -11.25 9.87
N ARG A 87 13.39 -10.57 9.79
CA ARG A 87 13.50 -9.15 9.40
C ARG A 87 13.71 -8.94 7.90
N GLU A 88 14.06 -10.00 7.18
CA GLU A 88 14.56 -9.94 5.80
C GLU A 88 13.65 -10.72 4.82
N ARG A 89 13.07 -11.86 5.24
CA ARG A 89 12.21 -12.70 4.38
C ARG A 89 10.85 -12.07 4.14
N MET A 90 10.48 -11.91 2.87
CA MET A 90 9.17 -11.43 2.45
C MET A 90 8.21 -12.59 2.18
N GLY A 91 6.92 -12.34 2.40
CA GLY A 91 5.82 -13.18 1.94
C GLY A 91 5.12 -12.52 0.75
N HIS A 92 4.12 -13.16 0.18
CA HIS A 92 3.19 -12.51 -0.75
C HIS A 92 1.77 -13.00 -0.53
N ILE A 93 0.79 -12.26 -1.05
CA ILE A 93 -0.61 -12.65 -1.15
C ILE A 93 -0.95 -12.72 -2.63
N GLU A 94 -1.40 -13.89 -3.08
CA GLU A 94 -1.87 -14.09 -4.46
C GLU A 94 -3.34 -13.65 -4.55
N LEU A 95 -3.58 -12.56 -5.28
CA LEU A 95 -4.90 -11.96 -5.44
C LEU A 95 -5.76 -12.79 -6.41
N ALA A 96 -7.06 -12.88 -6.11
CA ALA A 96 -8.04 -13.55 -6.95
C ALA A 96 -8.51 -12.69 -8.13
N ALA A 97 -8.27 -11.39 -8.07
CA ALA A 97 -8.50 -10.45 -9.16
C ALA A 97 -7.37 -9.41 -9.17
N PRO A 98 -6.95 -8.93 -10.36
CA PRO A 98 -5.96 -7.86 -10.47
C PRO A 98 -6.42 -6.59 -9.77
N VAL A 99 -5.48 -5.82 -9.24
CA VAL A 99 -5.73 -4.59 -8.47
C VAL A 99 -4.74 -3.51 -8.91
N THR A 100 -5.20 -2.28 -9.14
CA THR A 100 -4.29 -1.18 -9.46
C THR A 100 -3.56 -0.67 -8.23
N HIS A 101 -2.29 -0.28 -8.37
CA HIS A 101 -1.56 0.35 -7.27
C HIS A 101 -1.91 1.84 -7.16
N ILE A 102 -2.45 2.25 -5.99
CA ILE A 102 -3.02 3.59 -5.76
C ILE A 102 -2.09 4.78 -6.09
N TRP A 103 -0.78 4.63 -5.92
CA TRP A 103 0.19 5.69 -6.27
C TRP A 103 0.15 6.08 -7.76
N PHE A 104 -0.09 5.15 -8.68
CA PHE A 104 -0.10 5.43 -10.12
C PHE A 104 -1.45 5.92 -10.60
N PHE A 105 -2.52 5.57 -9.88
CA PHE A 105 -3.88 5.99 -10.15
C PHE A 105 -4.21 7.36 -9.51
N LYS A 106 -4.15 7.49 -8.18
CA LYS A 106 -4.44 8.73 -7.42
C LYS A 106 -3.22 9.63 -7.20
N GLY A 107 -2.06 9.29 -7.76
CA GLY A 107 -0.95 10.23 -7.88
C GLY A 107 -1.40 11.48 -8.63
N VAL A 108 -0.92 12.67 -8.25
CA VAL A 108 -1.17 13.89 -9.01
C VAL A 108 0.15 14.32 -9.65
N PRO A 109 0.29 14.27 -10.99
CA PRO A 109 -0.69 13.78 -11.98
C PRO A 109 -0.83 12.25 -12.00
N SER A 110 -1.98 11.75 -12.46
CA SER A 110 -2.24 10.30 -12.60
C SER A 110 -1.35 9.72 -13.70
N ARG A 111 -0.55 8.72 -13.35
CA ARG A 111 0.37 8.08 -14.31
C ARG A 111 -0.40 7.18 -15.27
N LEU A 112 -1.36 6.42 -14.75
CA LEU A 112 -2.27 5.62 -15.58
C LEU A 112 -3.13 6.50 -16.50
N GLY A 113 -3.66 7.62 -15.98
CA GLY A 113 -4.45 8.54 -16.82
C GLY A 113 -3.64 9.12 -17.99
N TYR A 114 -2.37 9.49 -17.77
CA TYR A 114 -1.51 9.95 -18.87
C TYR A 114 -1.05 8.85 -19.81
N LEU A 115 -0.86 7.63 -19.33
CA LEU A 115 -0.54 6.49 -20.18
C LEU A 115 -1.71 6.20 -21.14
N LEU A 116 -2.91 6.01 -20.59
CA LEU A 116 -4.11 5.59 -21.31
C LEU A 116 -4.86 6.72 -22.04
N ASP A 117 -4.45 7.97 -21.83
CA ASP A 117 -5.15 9.19 -22.26
C ASP A 117 -6.56 9.39 -21.68
N MET A 118 -6.85 8.72 -20.57
CA MET A 118 -8.14 8.80 -19.87
C MET A 118 -8.10 9.83 -18.74
N SER A 119 -9.24 10.46 -18.44
CA SER A 119 -9.33 11.34 -17.28
C SER A 119 -9.26 10.54 -15.96
N PRO A 120 -8.76 11.12 -14.87
CA PRO A 120 -8.72 10.44 -13.58
C PRO A 120 -10.10 10.05 -13.02
N LYS A 121 -11.17 10.74 -13.44
CA LYS A 121 -12.56 10.44 -13.02
C LYS A 121 -13.11 9.24 -13.75
N GLU A 122 -12.90 9.18 -15.06
CA GLU A 122 -13.26 8.03 -15.91
C GLU A 122 -12.57 6.75 -15.43
N LEU A 123 -11.24 6.84 -15.20
CA LEU A 123 -10.46 5.70 -14.71
C LEU A 123 -10.90 5.28 -13.28
N GLU A 124 -11.39 6.22 -12.46
CA GLU A 124 -12.01 5.89 -11.17
C GLU A 124 -13.29 5.07 -11.33
N LYS A 125 -14.16 5.42 -12.30
CA LYS A 125 -15.39 4.65 -12.53
C LYS A 125 -15.06 3.21 -12.95
N VAL A 126 -14.05 3.01 -13.80
CA VAL A 126 -13.63 1.66 -14.22
C VAL A 126 -13.04 0.85 -13.06
N ILE A 127 -12.02 1.38 -12.38
CA ILE A 127 -11.27 0.64 -11.35
C ILE A 127 -12.16 0.21 -10.17
N TYR A 128 -13.17 1.03 -9.83
CA TYR A 128 -14.10 0.74 -8.72
C TYR A 128 -15.47 0.23 -9.19
N PHE A 129 -15.54 -0.39 -10.37
CA PHE A 129 -16.71 -1.14 -10.85
C PHE A 129 -18.00 -0.32 -10.93
N ALA A 130 -17.90 0.90 -11.46
CA ALA A 130 -19.03 1.80 -11.71
C ALA A 130 -19.28 2.07 -13.21
N ALA A 131 -18.35 1.71 -14.09
CA ALA A 131 -18.52 1.81 -15.55
C ALA A 131 -17.69 0.72 -16.25
N TYR A 132 -18.18 0.28 -17.40
CA TYR A 132 -17.55 -0.70 -18.27
C TYR A 132 -16.59 0.00 -19.24
N LEU A 133 -15.41 -0.57 -19.44
CA LEU A 133 -14.36 -0.11 -20.35
C LEU A 133 -14.26 -1.04 -21.54
N VAL A 134 -14.33 -0.47 -22.75
CA VAL A 134 -14.04 -1.20 -23.99
C VAL A 134 -12.52 -1.24 -24.18
N THR A 135 -11.96 -2.45 -24.27
CA THR A 135 -10.51 -2.65 -24.44
C THR A 135 -10.11 -2.83 -25.89
N ASP A 136 -10.96 -3.49 -26.69
CA ASP A 136 -10.70 -3.81 -28.08
C ASP A 136 -12.00 -3.94 -28.86
N VAL A 137 -11.97 -3.64 -30.16
CA VAL A 137 -13.10 -3.77 -31.08
C VAL A 137 -12.58 -4.36 -32.38
N ASP A 138 -13.20 -5.44 -32.85
CA ASP A 138 -12.89 -6.06 -34.14
C ASP A 138 -13.60 -5.28 -35.26
N ASP A 139 -12.90 -4.27 -35.79
CA ASP A 139 -13.39 -3.40 -36.85
C ASP A 139 -13.69 -4.17 -38.15
N ASP A 140 -12.91 -5.20 -38.47
CA ASP A 140 -13.05 -5.97 -39.70
C ASP A 140 -14.32 -6.82 -39.66
N LYS A 141 -14.51 -7.57 -38.55
CA LYS A 141 -15.72 -8.37 -38.33
C LYS A 141 -16.96 -7.48 -38.22
N ARG A 142 -16.86 -6.38 -37.47
CA ARG A 142 -17.96 -5.41 -37.32
C ARG A 142 -18.39 -4.83 -38.66
N THR A 143 -17.44 -4.38 -39.49
CA THR A 143 -17.77 -3.74 -40.78
C THR A 143 -18.42 -4.72 -41.75
N LYS A 144 -17.98 -5.98 -41.74
CA LYS A 144 -18.52 -7.03 -42.60
C LYS A 144 -19.97 -7.37 -42.26
N ASP A 145 -20.26 -7.57 -40.97
CA ASP A 145 -21.56 -8.04 -40.50
C ASP A 145 -22.53 -6.88 -40.20
N LEU A 146 -22.08 -5.62 -40.29
CA LEU A 146 -22.87 -4.42 -39.99
C LEU A 146 -24.22 -4.34 -40.74
N PRO A 147 -24.31 -4.64 -42.05
CA PRO A 147 -25.59 -4.57 -42.76
C PRO A 147 -26.61 -5.57 -42.20
N ASP A 148 -26.17 -6.81 -41.94
CA ASP A 148 -27.02 -7.87 -41.41
C ASP A 148 -27.49 -7.55 -39.98
N LEU A 149 -26.59 -7.00 -39.15
CA LEU A 149 -26.93 -6.54 -37.80
C LEU A 149 -27.90 -5.35 -37.80
N GLU A 150 -27.76 -4.43 -38.76
CA GLU A 150 -28.66 -3.28 -38.91
C GLU A 150 -30.06 -3.75 -39.34
N GLU A 151 -30.15 -4.72 -40.25
CA GLU A 151 -31.43 -5.32 -40.65
C GLU A 151 -32.08 -6.08 -39.48
N ALA A 152 -31.29 -6.84 -38.72
CA ALA A 152 -31.78 -7.55 -37.54
C ALA A 152 -32.35 -6.60 -36.47
N ALA A 153 -31.63 -5.53 -36.14
CA ALA A 153 -32.09 -4.52 -35.18
C ALA A 153 -33.38 -3.82 -35.64
N ARG A 154 -33.49 -3.51 -36.95
CA ARG A 154 -34.72 -2.93 -37.52
C ARG A 154 -35.89 -3.90 -37.47
N HIS A 155 -35.66 -5.17 -37.79
CA HIS A 155 -36.71 -6.19 -37.76
C HIS A 155 -37.26 -6.39 -36.34
N GLU A 156 -36.38 -6.42 -35.34
CA GLU A 156 -36.79 -6.54 -33.94
C GLU A 156 -37.59 -5.33 -33.46
N ARG A 157 -37.20 -4.11 -33.87
CA ARG A 157 -37.99 -2.89 -33.61
C ARG A 157 -39.41 -2.99 -34.19
N ILE A 158 -39.54 -3.51 -35.41
CA ILE A 158 -40.84 -3.70 -36.06
C ILE A 158 -41.67 -4.72 -35.26
N LEU A 159 -41.07 -5.85 -34.89
CA LEU A 159 -41.75 -6.88 -34.11
C LEU A 159 -42.32 -6.36 -32.78
N ILE A 160 -41.54 -5.58 -32.03
CA ILE A 160 -42.00 -4.97 -30.77
C ILE A 160 -43.19 -4.04 -31.01
N SER A 161 -43.15 -3.30 -32.12
CA SER A 161 -44.21 -2.36 -32.50
C SER A 161 -45.50 -3.10 -32.91
N GLU A 162 -45.37 -4.16 -33.70
CA GLU A 162 -46.47 -5.03 -34.13
C GLU A 162 -47.11 -5.75 -32.93
N GLU A 163 -46.31 -6.33 -32.02
CA GLU A 163 -46.81 -6.98 -30.80
C GLU A 163 -47.59 -6.02 -29.89
N LEU A 164 -47.15 -4.75 -29.81
CA LEU A 164 -47.84 -3.71 -29.07
C LEU A 164 -49.18 -3.35 -29.72
N GLU A 165 -49.21 -3.20 -31.05
CA GLU A 165 -50.42 -2.90 -31.81
C GLU A 165 -51.45 -4.03 -31.68
N GLU A 166 -51.06 -5.28 -31.90
CA GLU A 166 -51.93 -6.45 -31.75
C GLU A 166 -52.51 -6.54 -30.33
N TRP A 167 -51.67 -6.34 -29.31
CA TRP A 167 -52.13 -6.35 -27.93
C TRP A 167 -53.11 -5.21 -27.64
N ARG A 168 -52.84 -4.01 -28.16
CA ARG A 168 -53.66 -2.81 -27.99
C ARG A 168 -55.03 -3.00 -28.63
N GLU A 169 -55.09 -3.49 -29.85
CA GLU A 169 -56.33 -3.82 -30.55
C GLU A 169 -57.13 -4.87 -29.76
N GLY A 170 -56.52 -6.00 -29.41
CA GLY A 170 -57.19 -7.05 -28.65
C GLY A 170 -57.61 -6.62 -27.23
N ARG A 171 -56.97 -5.59 -26.65
CA ARG A 171 -57.39 -5.02 -25.36
C ARG A 171 -58.56 -4.05 -25.51
N LEU A 172 -58.58 -3.24 -26.57
CA LEU A 172 -59.68 -2.35 -26.89
C LEU A 172 -60.97 -3.14 -27.20
N GLU A 173 -60.89 -4.22 -27.96
CA GLU A 173 -62.04 -5.11 -28.22
C GLU A 173 -62.62 -5.69 -26.91
N ARG A 174 -61.76 -6.13 -25.99
CA ARG A 174 -62.19 -6.61 -24.67
C ARG A 174 -62.83 -5.50 -23.84
N LEU A 175 -62.30 -4.28 -23.90
CA LEU A 175 -62.90 -3.13 -23.22
C LEU A 175 -64.29 -2.84 -23.79
N GLU A 176 -64.48 -2.87 -25.11
CA GLU A 176 -65.80 -2.68 -25.73
C GLU A 176 -66.82 -3.73 -25.25
N ALA A 177 -66.41 -5.00 -25.18
CA ALA A 177 -67.25 -6.08 -24.66
C ALA A 177 -67.57 -5.90 -23.15
N GLU A 178 -66.60 -5.51 -22.32
CA GLU A 178 -66.80 -5.21 -20.89
C GLU A 178 -67.78 -4.04 -20.71
N LEU A 179 -67.66 -3.00 -21.53
CA LEU A 179 -68.53 -1.82 -21.48
C LEU A 179 -69.95 -2.14 -21.90
N ALA A 180 -70.14 -2.93 -22.96
CA ALA A 180 -71.46 -3.40 -23.39
C ALA A 180 -72.15 -4.20 -22.27
N GLN A 181 -71.42 -5.07 -21.57
CA GLN A 181 -71.96 -5.81 -20.42
C GLN A 181 -72.30 -4.90 -19.22
N MET A 182 -71.49 -3.87 -18.95
CA MET A 182 -71.76 -2.89 -17.89
C MET A 182 -72.99 -2.03 -18.22
N GLU A 183 -73.19 -1.68 -19.48
CA GLU A 183 -74.37 -0.95 -19.96
C GLU A 183 -75.64 -1.82 -19.84
N ASP A 184 -75.58 -3.09 -20.26
CA ASP A 184 -76.69 -4.06 -20.11
C ASP A 184 -77.02 -4.36 -18.63
N GLY A 185 -76.01 -4.31 -17.75
CA GLY A 185 -76.15 -4.49 -16.30
C GLY A 185 -76.68 -3.26 -15.54
N GLY A 186 -76.92 -2.13 -16.21
CA GLY A 186 -77.43 -0.91 -15.59
C GLY A 186 -76.41 -0.13 -14.76
N ALA A 187 -75.11 -0.27 -15.04
CA ALA A 187 -74.05 0.45 -14.35
C ALA A 187 -74.15 1.97 -14.56
N LYS A 188 -73.67 2.77 -13.59
CA LYS A 188 -73.72 4.24 -13.71
C LYS A 188 -72.67 4.73 -14.71
N THR A 189 -72.97 5.81 -15.43
CA THR A 189 -72.02 6.47 -16.37
C THR A 189 -70.68 6.84 -15.75
N VAL A 190 -70.65 7.11 -14.44
CA VAL A 190 -69.41 7.34 -13.67
C VAL A 190 -68.53 6.08 -13.58
N GLU A 191 -69.13 4.89 -13.49
CA GLU A 191 -68.40 3.61 -13.42
C GLU A 191 -67.83 3.23 -14.80
N ILE A 192 -68.61 3.44 -15.85
CA ILE A 192 -68.20 3.25 -17.25
C ILE A 192 -67.01 4.15 -17.62
N THR A 193 -67.06 5.43 -17.24
CA THR A 193 -65.97 6.38 -17.52
C THR A 193 -64.73 6.11 -16.68
N ALA A 194 -64.89 5.68 -15.42
CA ALA A 194 -63.77 5.24 -14.60
C ALA A 194 -63.07 4.02 -15.20
N ARG A 195 -63.83 3.04 -15.72
CA ARG A 195 -63.28 1.84 -16.37
C ARG A 195 -62.54 2.16 -17.66
N LYS A 196 -63.08 3.03 -18.52
CA LYS A 196 -62.36 3.52 -19.72
C LYS A 196 -61.01 4.13 -19.36
N LYS A 197 -61.00 5.03 -18.37
CA LYS A 197 -59.78 5.71 -17.92
C LYS A 197 -58.75 4.75 -17.30
N GLU A 198 -59.21 3.68 -16.65
CA GLU A 198 -58.35 2.62 -16.13
C GLU A 198 -57.64 1.87 -17.27
N ILE A 199 -58.38 1.49 -18.32
CA ILE A 199 -57.80 0.77 -19.47
C ILE A 199 -56.94 1.68 -20.35
N GLU A 200 -57.32 2.94 -20.56
CA GLU A 200 -56.45 3.92 -21.23
C GLU A 200 -55.11 4.08 -20.51
N ARG A 201 -55.13 4.05 -19.17
CA ARG A 201 -53.90 4.06 -18.37
C ARG A 201 -53.11 2.77 -18.53
N GLU A 202 -53.76 1.60 -18.56
CA GLU A 202 -53.12 0.31 -18.81
C GLU A 202 -52.43 0.27 -20.18
N ILE A 203 -53.09 0.78 -21.22
CA ILE A 203 -52.54 0.88 -22.59
C ILE A 203 -51.33 1.81 -22.58
N LYS A 204 -51.47 3.00 -22.01
CA LYS A 204 -50.38 3.97 -21.92
C LYS A 204 -49.17 3.40 -21.16
N ASP A 205 -49.40 2.75 -20.02
CA ASP A 205 -48.33 2.14 -19.22
C ASP A 205 -47.58 1.03 -20.00
N ARG A 206 -48.22 0.40 -21.00
CA ARG A 206 -47.59 -0.60 -21.87
C ARG A 206 -46.91 0.01 -23.10
N GLU A 207 -47.51 1.04 -23.71
CA GLU A 207 -46.87 1.86 -24.75
C GLU A 207 -45.56 2.48 -24.22
N ASP A 208 -45.58 3.04 -23.02
CA ASP A 208 -44.39 3.61 -22.37
C ASP A 208 -43.28 2.55 -22.15
N ARG A 209 -43.64 1.30 -21.85
CA ARG A 209 -42.66 0.20 -21.68
C ARG A 209 -42.06 -0.24 -23.01
N ALA A 210 -42.88 -0.40 -24.04
CA ALA A 210 -42.42 -0.78 -25.37
C ALA A 210 -41.51 0.31 -25.96
N GLN A 211 -41.82 1.59 -25.72
CA GLN A 211 -40.95 2.68 -26.14
C GLN A 211 -39.59 2.63 -25.43
N VAL A 212 -39.54 2.37 -24.13
CA VAL A 212 -38.27 2.21 -23.39
C VAL A 212 -37.44 1.04 -23.94
N GLU A 213 -38.10 -0.05 -24.32
CA GLU A 213 -37.43 -1.22 -24.93
C GLU A 213 -36.84 -0.89 -26.30
N ILE A 214 -37.60 -0.21 -27.16
CA ILE A 214 -37.15 0.27 -28.47
C ILE A 214 -35.99 1.26 -28.31
N ASP A 215 -36.11 2.22 -27.40
CA ASP A 215 -35.08 3.23 -27.14
C ASP A 215 -33.77 2.58 -26.69
N LEU A 216 -33.85 1.54 -25.83
CA LEU A 216 -32.67 0.80 -25.37
C LEU A 216 -32.02 -0.01 -26.49
N LEU A 217 -32.83 -0.62 -27.36
CA LEU A 217 -32.38 -1.36 -28.54
C LEU A 217 -31.60 -0.45 -29.51
N ASP A 218 -32.16 0.72 -29.77
CA ASP A 218 -31.57 1.75 -30.63
C ASP A 218 -30.27 2.30 -30.01
N GLU A 219 -30.30 2.62 -28.71
CA GLU A 219 -29.11 3.09 -27.98
C GLU A 219 -28.00 2.02 -27.98
N ALA A 220 -28.35 0.74 -27.81
CA ALA A 220 -27.40 -0.37 -27.84
C ALA A 220 -26.73 -0.51 -29.21
N PHE A 221 -27.51 -0.45 -30.29
CA PHE A 221 -26.98 -0.51 -31.65
C PHE A 221 -26.12 0.71 -32.00
N ASP A 222 -26.57 1.92 -31.66
CA ASP A 222 -25.81 3.16 -31.90
C ASP A 222 -24.49 3.20 -31.10
N THR A 223 -24.53 2.72 -29.85
CA THR A 223 -23.34 2.58 -29.02
C THR A 223 -22.37 1.58 -29.64
N PHE A 224 -22.84 0.39 -30.04
CA PHE A 224 -22.02 -0.62 -30.72
C PHE A 224 -21.39 -0.11 -32.02
N LYS A 225 -22.17 0.59 -32.84
CA LYS A 225 -21.73 1.14 -34.13
C LYS A 225 -20.64 2.20 -33.97
N SER A 226 -20.75 3.04 -32.94
CA SER A 226 -19.79 4.13 -32.68
C SER A 226 -18.64 3.75 -31.74
N MET A 227 -18.68 2.54 -31.17
CA MET A 227 -17.75 2.04 -30.15
C MET A 227 -16.29 2.06 -30.61
N LYS A 228 -15.41 2.57 -29.74
CA LYS A 228 -13.96 2.56 -29.89
C LYS A 228 -13.26 2.06 -28.63
N PRO A 229 -12.02 1.58 -28.74
CA PRO A 229 -11.20 1.31 -27.57
C PRO A 229 -11.09 2.56 -26.69
N ARG A 230 -11.15 2.36 -25.36
CA ARG A 230 -11.15 3.40 -24.30
C ARG A 230 -12.50 4.08 -24.04
N ASP A 231 -13.54 3.78 -24.82
CA ASP A 231 -14.89 4.26 -24.53
C ASP A 231 -15.46 3.62 -23.26
N LEU A 232 -16.38 4.35 -22.63
CA LEU A 232 -16.98 3.98 -21.35
C LEU A 232 -18.49 3.88 -21.46
N VAL A 233 -19.04 2.79 -20.93
CA VAL A 233 -20.48 2.58 -20.81
C VAL A 233 -20.85 2.56 -19.32
N GLU A 234 -21.68 3.50 -18.89
CA GLU A 234 -22.07 3.63 -17.47
C GLU A 234 -23.36 2.87 -17.13
N SER A 235 -24.26 2.70 -18.11
CA SER A 235 -25.53 2.00 -17.93
C SER A 235 -25.31 0.48 -17.94
N GLU A 236 -25.69 -0.19 -16.84
CA GLU A 236 -25.64 -1.64 -16.74
C GLU A 236 -26.62 -2.33 -17.69
N GLN A 237 -27.80 -1.74 -17.89
CA GLN A 237 -28.81 -2.27 -18.82
C GLN A 237 -28.29 -2.22 -20.26
N LEU A 238 -27.75 -1.06 -20.66
CA LEU A 238 -27.17 -0.88 -22.00
C LEU A 238 -26.00 -1.84 -22.23
N TRP A 239 -25.08 -1.95 -21.25
CA TRP A 239 -23.96 -2.88 -21.37
C TRP A 239 -24.41 -4.32 -21.54
N ARG A 240 -25.43 -4.75 -20.79
CA ARG A 240 -25.96 -6.10 -20.88
C ARG A 240 -26.55 -6.39 -22.27
N GLU A 241 -27.34 -5.48 -22.82
CA GLU A 241 -27.87 -5.62 -24.19
C GLU A 241 -26.74 -5.71 -25.22
N ILE A 242 -25.69 -4.89 -25.07
CA ILE A 242 -24.53 -4.92 -25.96
C ILE A 242 -23.77 -6.26 -25.84
N VAL A 243 -23.62 -6.81 -24.63
CA VAL A 243 -22.98 -8.12 -24.41
C VAL A 243 -23.81 -9.24 -25.04
N ASP A 244 -25.12 -9.26 -24.77
CA ASP A 244 -26.01 -10.33 -25.21
C ASP A 244 -26.14 -10.37 -26.75
N ARG A 245 -26.08 -9.21 -27.42
CA ARG A 245 -26.24 -9.07 -28.87
C ARG A 245 -24.93 -9.05 -29.66
N TYR A 246 -23.93 -8.34 -29.14
CA TYR A 246 -22.70 -7.99 -29.88
C TYR A 246 -21.41 -8.45 -29.20
N GLY A 247 -21.49 -9.32 -28.19
CA GLY A 247 -20.34 -9.75 -27.38
C GLY A 247 -19.19 -10.41 -28.17
N GLU A 248 -19.42 -10.84 -29.41
CA GLU A 248 -18.37 -11.43 -30.24
C GLU A 248 -17.51 -10.41 -31.03
N TYR A 249 -17.88 -9.12 -31.03
CA TYR A 249 -17.25 -8.09 -31.86
C TYR A 249 -16.32 -7.16 -31.07
N TYR A 250 -16.32 -7.25 -29.75
CA TYR A 250 -15.50 -6.40 -28.88
C TYR A 250 -15.08 -7.17 -27.63
N THR A 251 -14.06 -6.64 -26.94
CA THR A 251 -13.74 -7.07 -25.58
C THR A 251 -13.82 -5.88 -24.64
N GLY A 252 -14.37 -6.09 -23.44
CA GLY A 252 -14.46 -5.04 -22.44
C GLY A 252 -15.11 -5.51 -21.15
N GLY A 253 -15.05 -4.66 -20.13
CA GLY A 253 -15.63 -4.94 -18.83
C GLY A 253 -15.13 -3.99 -17.74
N MET A 254 -15.25 -4.40 -16.47
CA MET A 254 -14.98 -3.54 -15.31
C MET A 254 -13.74 -3.91 -14.52
N GLY A 255 -13.15 -2.92 -13.87
CA GLY A 255 -12.08 -3.11 -12.89
C GLY A 255 -10.67 -3.08 -13.48
N ALA A 256 -9.70 -3.36 -12.62
CA ALA A 256 -8.27 -3.29 -12.96
C ALA A 256 -7.82 -4.34 -13.98
N GLU A 257 -8.61 -5.40 -14.17
CA GLU A 257 -8.37 -6.48 -15.14
C GLU A 257 -8.40 -5.95 -16.58
N PHE A 258 -9.45 -5.20 -16.94
CA PHE A 258 -9.57 -4.59 -18.27
C PHE A 258 -8.63 -3.41 -18.47
N VAL A 259 -8.24 -2.72 -17.38
CA VAL A 259 -7.15 -1.73 -17.43
C VAL A 259 -5.82 -2.43 -17.78
N LYS A 260 -5.58 -3.64 -17.26
CA LYS A 260 -4.40 -4.45 -17.61
C LYS A 260 -4.43 -4.92 -19.06
N ASP A 261 -5.57 -5.41 -19.52
CA ASP A 261 -5.76 -5.84 -20.91
C ASP A 261 -5.49 -4.67 -21.87
N LEU A 262 -6.08 -3.51 -21.60
CA LEU A 262 -5.85 -2.30 -22.39
C LEU A 262 -4.36 -1.91 -22.43
N ILE A 263 -3.66 -1.92 -21.30
CA ILE A 263 -2.21 -1.61 -21.25
C ILE A 263 -1.40 -2.62 -22.06
N SER A 264 -1.78 -3.91 -22.02
CA SER A 264 -1.03 -4.99 -22.68
C SER A 264 -1.16 -4.94 -24.21
N ARG A 265 -2.27 -4.39 -24.72
CA ARG A 265 -2.53 -4.22 -26.16
C ARG A 265 -1.96 -2.93 -26.75
N MET A 266 -1.51 -2.00 -25.92
CA MET A 266 -1.02 -0.71 -26.39
C MET A 266 0.36 -0.80 -27.04
N ASP A 267 0.47 -0.28 -28.26
CA ASP A 267 1.76 0.03 -28.87
C ASP A 267 2.30 1.36 -28.33
N LEU A 268 3.26 1.25 -27.40
CA LEU A 268 3.90 2.39 -26.77
C LEU A 268 4.76 3.20 -27.74
N GLN A 269 5.34 2.59 -28.79
CA GLN A 269 6.17 3.29 -29.76
C GLN A 269 5.29 4.12 -30.69
N ALA A 270 4.21 3.53 -31.21
CA ALA A 270 3.24 4.26 -32.04
C ALA A 270 2.61 5.45 -31.28
N GLU A 271 2.28 5.28 -29.99
CA GLU A 271 1.77 6.37 -29.17
C GLU A 271 2.82 7.47 -28.93
N VAL A 272 4.11 7.11 -28.78
CA VAL A 272 5.21 8.08 -28.67
C VAL A 272 5.38 8.89 -29.95
N GLU A 273 5.32 8.25 -31.12
CA GLU A 273 5.40 8.92 -32.42
C GLU A 273 4.24 9.93 -32.59
N LYS A 274 3.02 9.49 -32.31
CA LYS A 274 1.82 10.34 -32.33
C LYS A 274 1.93 11.54 -31.39
N LEU A 275 2.45 11.34 -30.18
CA LEU A 275 2.68 12.42 -29.21
C LEU A 275 3.79 13.39 -29.65
N ARG A 276 4.78 12.93 -30.43
CA ARG A 276 5.82 13.79 -31.02
C ARG A 276 5.26 14.64 -32.16
N GLU A 277 4.38 14.10 -32.99
CA GLU A 277 3.68 14.87 -34.02
C GLU A 277 2.82 15.98 -33.40
N ASP A 278 2.04 15.63 -32.36
CA ASP A 278 1.22 16.57 -31.59
C ASP A 278 2.03 17.69 -30.90
N LEU A 279 3.33 17.47 -30.68
CA LEU A 279 4.23 18.49 -30.12
C LEU A 279 4.70 19.52 -31.14
N VAL A 280 4.71 19.16 -32.42
CA VAL A 280 5.15 20.01 -33.54
C VAL A 280 3.98 20.81 -34.12
N ASP A 281 2.74 20.30 -34.01
CA ASP A 281 1.54 21.00 -34.52
C ASP A 281 1.35 22.39 -33.86
N PRO A 282 1.40 23.49 -34.65
CA PRO A 282 1.28 24.85 -34.13
C PRO A 282 -0.16 25.25 -33.76
N ARG A 283 -1.19 24.46 -34.10
CA ARG A 283 -2.61 24.88 -34.02
C ARG A 283 -3.19 24.97 -32.61
N SER A 284 -2.60 24.32 -31.60
CA SER A 284 -3.12 24.36 -30.22
C SER A 284 -2.04 24.22 -29.15
N GLN A 285 -1.81 25.33 -28.41
CA GLN A 285 -0.89 25.35 -27.27
C GLN A 285 -1.31 24.36 -26.16
N GLN A 286 -2.62 24.14 -25.97
CA GLN A 286 -3.16 23.22 -24.96
C GLN A 286 -2.87 21.76 -25.31
N ARG A 287 -3.04 21.38 -26.58
CA ARG A 287 -2.71 20.03 -27.08
C ARG A 287 -1.23 19.74 -26.91
N ARG A 288 -0.37 20.70 -27.28
CA ARG A 288 1.09 20.61 -27.11
C ARG A 288 1.50 20.41 -25.64
N GLN A 289 0.90 21.16 -24.70
CA GLN A 289 1.18 20.97 -23.28
C GLN A 289 0.73 19.60 -22.75
N ARG A 290 -0.43 19.09 -23.19
CA ARG A 290 -0.90 17.74 -22.83
C ARG A 290 0.05 16.68 -23.38
N ALA A 291 0.42 16.78 -24.65
CA ALA A 291 1.35 15.85 -25.30
C ALA A 291 2.70 15.82 -24.59
N GLN A 292 3.25 16.99 -24.22
CA GLN A 292 4.50 17.07 -23.46
C GLN A 292 4.42 16.35 -22.11
N LYS A 293 3.30 16.50 -21.38
CA LYS A 293 3.11 15.85 -20.07
C LYS A 293 2.91 14.34 -20.22
N ARG A 294 2.20 13.88 -21.25
CA ARG A 294 2.01 12.46 -21.55
C ARG A 294 3.31 11.80 -21.98
N LEU A 295 4.08 12.43 -22.87
CA LEU A 295 5.36 11.91 -23.36
C LEU A 295 6.36 11.65 -22.21
N LYS A 296 6.36 12.50 -21.18
CA LYS A 296 7.18 12.28 -19.96
C LYS A 296 6.85 10.97 -19.22
N VAL A 297 5.64 10.43 -19.37
CA VAL A 297 5.22 9.17 -18.76
C VAL A 297 5.38 8.01 -19.73
N VAL A 298 4.98 8.17 -21.00
CA VAL A 298 5.01 7.07 -22.00
C VAL A 298 6.45 6.74 -22.43
N GLN A 299 7.30 7.74 -22.67
CA GLN A 299 8.66 7.52 -23.20
C GLN A 299 9.51 6.57 -22.33
N PRO A 300 9.57 6.71 -20.99
CA PRO A 300 10.34 5.78 -20.16
C PRO A 300 9.86 4.32 -20.21
N PHE A 301 8.58 4.08 -20.51
CA PHE A 301 8.04 2.73 -20.72
C PHE A 301 8.39 2.22 -22.12
N ALA A 302 8.28 3.06 -23.14
CA ALA A 302 8.65 2.73 -24.52
C ALA A 302 10.15 2.39 -24.65
N ASP A 303 11.02 3.02 -23.86
CA ASP A 303 12.46 2.73 -23.79
C ASP A 303 12.78 1.33 -23.20
N GLY A 304 11.77 0.55 -22.77
CA GLY A 304 11.91 -0.84 -22.34
C GLY A 304 12.52 -1.05 -20.95
N LYS A 305 12.65 0.00 -20.13
CA LYS A 305 13.26 -0.11 -18.79
C LYS A 305 12.35 -0.73 -17.73
N ASN A 306 11.04 -0.55 -17.89
CA ASN A 306 10.00 -1.12 -17.02
C ASN A 306 8.78 -1.46 -17.88
N ASP A 307 8.05 -2.48 -17.47
CA ASP A 307 6.76 -2.80 -18.06
C ASP A 307 5.65 -2.00 -17.35
N PRO A 308 4.80 -1.23 -18.07
CA PRO A 308 3.66 -0.53 -17.48
C PRO A 308 2.65 -1.45 -16.78
N THR A 309 2.59 -2.75 -17.12
CA THR A 309 1.69 -3.70 -16.44
C THR A 309 2.01 -3.84 -14.95
N GLY A 310 3.24 -3.52 -14.51
CA GLY A 310 3.64 -3.49 -13.10
C GLY A 310 2.89 -2.45 -12.24
N MET A 311 2.09 -1.58 -12.85
CA MET A 311 1.15 -0.71 -12.13
C MET A 311 -0.10 -1.45 -11.65
N ILE A 312 -0.36 -2.65 -12.16
CA ILE A 312 -1.43 -3.57 -11.76
C ILE A 312 -0.80 -4.77 -11.05
N LEU A 313 -1.28 -5.02 -9.84
CA LEU A 313 -0.79 -6.07 -8.96
C LEU A 313 -1.71 -7.28 -9.05
N GLU A 314 -1.09 -8.44 -9.23
CA GLU A 314 -1.73 -9.75 -9.04
C GLU A 314 -1.18 -10.43 -7.77
N ALA A 315 0.05 -10.07 -7.39
CA ALA A 315 0.67 -10.49 -6.14
C ALA A 315 1.04 -9.26 -5.30
N VAL A 316 0.61 -9.24 -4.03
CA VAL A 316 0.95 -8.16 -3.08
C VAL A 316 2.07 -8.65 -2.16
N PRO A 317 3.22 -7.96 -2.07
CA PRO A 317 4.28 -8.35 -1.16
C PRO A 317 3.85 -8.13 0.30
N VAL A 318 4.24 -9.06 1.18
CA VAL A 318 4.03 -8.97 2.63
C VAL A 318 5.36 -8.69 3.31
N ILE A 319 5.43 -7.53 3.98
CA ILE A 319 6.63 -7.10 4.71
C ILE A 319 7.01 -8.10 5.83
N PRO A 320 8.31 -8.29 6.13
CA PRO A 320 8.76 -9.20 7.18
C PRO A 320 8.11 -8.91 8.56
N PRO A 321 7.74 -9.95 9.34
CA PRO A 321 6.99 -9.80 10.60
C PRO A 321 7.65 -8.91 11.65
N ASP A 322 8.97 -8.93 11.74
CA ASP A 322 9.70 -8.13 12.73
C ASP A 322 9.67 -6.63 12.41
N LEU A 323 9.27 -6.24 11.19
CA LEU A 323 9.00 -4.85 10.82
C LEU A 323 7.54 -4.44 11.13
N ARG A 324 6.69 -5.40 11.50
CA ARG A 324 5.28 -5.23 11.90
C ARG A 324 4.96 -6.07 13.16
N PRO A 325 5.69 -5.85 14.27
CA PRO A 325 5.66 -6.76 15.42
C PRO A 325 4.28 -6.81 16.10
N MET A 326 4.04 -7.92 16.79
CA MET A 326 2.93 -8.11 17.71
C MET A 326 3.54 -8.38 19.08
N VAL A 327 3.24 -7.51 20.05
CA VAL A 327 3.85 -7.53 21.38
C VAL A 327 2.76 -7.80 22.41
N GLN A 328 3.04 -8.74 23.32
CA GLN A 328 2.16 -8.99 24.45
C GLN A 328 2.41 -7.91 25.52
N LEU A 329 1.34 -7.29 25.99
CA LEU A 329 1.36 -6.33 27.09
C LEU A 329 1.08 -7.04 28.41
N ASP A 330 1.48 -6.40 29.50
CA ASP A 330 1.14 -6.82 30.86
C ASP A 330 -0.40 -6.85 30.99
N GLY A 331 -0.93 -7.99 31.48
CA GLY A 331 -2.38 -8.25 31.51
C GLY A 331 -2.93 -9.07 30.34
N GLY A 332 -2.06 -9.67 29.51
CA GLY A 332 -2.45 -10.67 28.50
C GLY A 332 -3.06 -10.08 27.22
N ARG A 333 -3.10 -8.75 27.09
CA ARG A 333 -3.51 -8.07 25.86
C ARG A 333 -2.37 -8.08 24.83
N PHE A 334 -2.72 -7.95 23.56
CA PHE A 334 -1.74 -7.82 22.48
C PHE A 334 -1.82 -6.43 21.85
N ALA A 335 -0.66 -5.82 21.64
CA ALA A 335 -0.50 -4.65 20.80
C ALA A 335 0.03 -5.10 19.43
N THR A 336 -0.72 -4.81 18.38
CA THR A 336 -0.35 -5.11 16.99
C THR A 336 0.00 -3.83 16.24
N SER A 337 0.93 -3.93 15.29
CA SER A 337 1.08 -2.90 14.27
C SER A 337 -0.20 -2.80 13.43
N ASP A 338 -0.65 -1.56 13.15
CA ASP A 338 -1.77 -1.23 12.26
C ASP A 338 -1.70 -1.98 10.91
N MET A 339 -0.47 -2.22 10.44
CA MET A 339 -0.18 -2.94 9.20
C MET A 339 -0.77 -4.35 9.18
N ASN A 340 -0.76 -5.06 10.31
CA ASN A 340 -1.31 -6.41 10.40
C ASN A 340 -2.82 -6.41 10.16
N ASP A 341 -3.53 -5.36 10.60
CA ASP A 341 -4.97 -5.22 10.38
C ASP A 341 -5.29 -4.91 8.91
N LEU A 342 -4.44 -4.12 8.25
CA LEU A 342 -4.57 -3.83 6.81
C LEU A 342 -4.32 -5.10 5.97
N TYR A 343 -3.24 -5.85 6.24
CA TYR A 343 -3.02 -7.15 5.57
C TYR A 343 -4.16 -8.15 5.83
N ARG A 344 -4.65 -8.24 7.08
CA ARG A 344 -5.82 -9.07 7.42
C ARG A 344 -7.04 -8.73 6.58
N ARG A 345 -7.32 -7.45 6.38
CA ARG A 345 -8.44 -7.00 5.53
C ARG A 345 -8.25 -7.47 4.09
N VAL A 346 -7.07 -7.30 3.51
CA VAL A 346 -6.76 -7.78 2.15
C VAL A 346 -6.98 -9.29 2.05
N ILE A 347 -6.41 -10.08 2.97
CA ILE A 347 -6.54 -11.55 2.97
C ILE A 347 -8.00 -11.98 3.11
N ASN A 348 -8.75 -11.37 4.02
CA ASN A 348 -10.16 -11.70 4.23
C ASN A 348 -11.02 -11.42 2.98
N ARG A 349 -10.82 -10.27 2.33
CA ARG A 349 -11.52 -9.92 1.09
C ARG A 349 -11.14 -10.84 -0.06
N ASN A 350 -9.85 -11.13 -0.19
CA ASN A 350 -9.33 -12.03 -1.21
C ASN A 350 -9.89 -13.45 -1.06
N ASN A 351 -9.88 -14.02 0.15
CA ASN A 351 -10.41 -15.35 0.42
C ASN A 351 -11.93 -15.41 0.28
N ARG A 352 -12.64 -14.31 0.55
CA ARG A 352 -14.08 -14.21 0.28
C ARG A 352 -14.35 -14.19 -1.22
N LEU A 353 -13.57 -13.43 -1.99
CA LEU A 353 -13.66 -13.37 -3.44
C LEU A 353 -13.40 -14.75 -4.08
N LYS A 354 -12.34 -15.46 -3.68
CA LYS A 354 -12.07 -16.84 -4.15
C LYS A 354 -13.28 -17.75 -3.96
N ARG A 355 -13.85 -17.75 -2.74
CA ARG A 355 -15.05 -18.55 -2.43
C ARG A 355 -16.27 -18.16 -3.26
N LEU A 356 -16.47 -16.87 -3.54
CA LEU A 356 -17.61 -16.41 -4.36
C LEU A 356 -17.47 -16.88 -5.81
N ILE A 357 -16.24 -16.87 -6.34
CA ILE A 357 -15.95 -17.39 -7.69
C ILE A 357 -16.20 -18.90 -7.72
N ASP A 358 -15.69 -19.66 -6.74
CA ASP A 358 -15.88 -21.12 -6.67
C ASP A 358 -17.36 -21.53 -6.58
N LEU A 359 -18.19 -20.69 -5.94
CA LEU A 359 -19.64 -20.91 -5.81
C LEU A 359 -20.45 -20.46 -7.04
N GLY A 360 -19.82 -19.83 -8.04
CA GLY A 360 -20.52 -19.26 -9.19
C GLY A 360 -21.49 -18.14 -8.78
N ALA A 361 -21.11 -17.31 -7.80
CA ALA A 361 -21.97 -16.23 -7.33
C ALA A 361 -22.26 -15.20 -8.46
N PRO A 362 -23.43 -14.54 -8.44
CA PRO A 362 -23.78 -13.52 -9.43
C PRO A 362 -22.72 -12.41 -9.57
N GLU A 363 -22.56 -11.89 -10.78
CA GLU A 363 -21.48 -10.96 -11.13
C GLU A 363 -21.50 -9.69 -10.27
N ILE A 364 -22.68 -9.15 -9.95
CA ILE A 364 -22.83 -7.96 -9.09
C ILE A 364 -22.16 -8.18 -7.71
N ILE A 365 -22.32 -9.36 -7.13
CA ILE A 365 -21.72 -9.70 -5.82
C ILE A 365 -20.21 -9.83 -5.95
N VAL A 366 -19.74 -10.48 -7.02
CA VAL A 366 -18.32 -10.65 -7.32
C VAL A 366 -17.65 -9.28 -7.55
N ASN A 367 -18.27 -8.41 -8.35
CA ASN A 367 -17.78 -7.06 -8.67
C ASN A 367 -17.72 -6.17 -7.43
N ASN A 368 -18.71 -6.24 -6.54
CA ASN A 368 -18.64 -5.53 -5.27
C ASN A 368 -17.49 -6.05 -4.39
N GLU A 369 -17.25 -7.37 -4.31
CA GLU A 369 -16.13 -7.91 -3.54
C GLU A 369 -14.77 -7.59 -4.19
N LYS A 370 -14.66 -7.58 -5.54
CA LYS A 370 -13.49 -7.08 -6.28
C LYS A 370 -13.21 -5.60 -5.95
N ARG A 371 -14.25 -4.74 -5.93
CA ARG A 371 -14.14 -3.33 -5.49
C ARG A 371 -13.64 -3.22 -4.05
N MET A 372 -14.18 -4.01 -3.13
CA MET A 372 -13.74 -4.01 -1.73
C MET A 372 -12.30 -4.52 -1.57
N LEU A 373 -11.85 -5.44 -2.41
CA LEU A 373 -10.46 -5.91 -2.44
C LEU A 373 -9.52 -4.80 -2.92
N GLN A 374 -9.87 -4.09 -4.00
CA GLN A 374 -9.14 -2.90 -4.46
C GLN A 374 -9.01 -1.86 -3.35
N GLU A 375 -10.11 -1.51 -2.67
CA GLU A 375 -10.09 -0.55 -1.55
C GLU A 375 -9.24 -1.02 -0.36
N ALA A 376 -9.19 -2.34 -0.10
CA ALA A 376 -8.34 -2.90 0.96
C ALA A 376 -6.84 -2.78 0.63
N VAL A 377 -6.47 -3.02 -0.63
CA VAL A 377 -5.08 -2.87 -1.10
C VAL A 377 -4.67 -1.39 -1.15
N ASP A 378 -5.59 -0.52 -1.56
CA ASP A 378 -5.40 0.94 -1.51
C ASP A 378 -5.07 1.39 -0.09
N ALA A 379 -5.85 0.94 0.90
CA ALA A 379 -5.63 1.27 2.31
C ALA A 379 -4.32 0.70 2.86
N LEU A 380 -3.88 -0.47 2.39
CA LEU A 380 -2.60 -1.06 2.76
C LEU A 380 -1.43 -0.17 2.29
N PHE A 381 -1.47 0.30 1.04
CA PHE A 381 -0.39 1.10 0.47
C PHE A 381 -0.42 2.56 0.91
N ASP A 382 -1.56 3.26 0.81
CA ASP A 382 -1.71 4.68 1.17
C ASP A 382 -3.12 4.98 1.70
N ASN A 383 -3.33 4.74 3.00
CA ASN A 383 -4.64 4.85 3.65
C ASN A 383 -5.15 6.30 3.67
N GLY A 384 -6.40 6.51 3.28
CA GLY A 384 -7.02 7.84 3.21
C GLY A 384 -6.64 8.65 1.97
N ARG A 385 -5.84 8.09 1.05
CA ARG A 385 -5.56 8.74 -0.25
C ARG A 385 -6.81 8.84 -1.13
N ARG A 386 -7.73 7.88 -1.02
CA ARG A 386 -9.05 7.90 -1.64
C ARG A 386 -10.12 7.67 -0.57
N GLY A 387 -11.18 8.48 -0.61
CA GLY A 387 -12.34 8.30 0.25
C GLY A 387 -12.00 8.47 1.74
N ARG A 388 -12.81 7.84 2.59
CA ARG A 388 -12.60 7.86 4.04
C ARG A 388 -11.50 6.85 4.41
N ALA A 389 -10.55 7.29 5.23
CA ALA A 389 -9.51 6.42 5.74
C ALA A 389 -10.10 5.25 6.54
N VAL A 390 -9.47 4.09 6.43
CA VAL A 390 -9.80 2.94 7.28
C VAL A 390 -9.37 3.26 8.71
N THR A 391 -10.33 3.25 9.63
CA THR A 391 -10.10 3.52 11.05
C THR A 391 -10.05 2.25 11.87
N GLY A 392 -9.21 2.29 12.92
CA GLY A 392 -9.12 1.27 13.96
C GLY A 392 -9.93 1.65 15.20
N PRO A 393 -9.67 0.98 16.33
CA PRO A 393 -10.28 1.32 17.62
C PRO A 393 -10.07 2.80 17.97
N GLY A 394 -11.11 3.45 18.49
CA GLY A 394 -11.07 4.88 18.81
C GLY A 394 -11.13 5.81 17.60
N ASN A 395 -11.62 5.33 16.45
CA ASN A 395 -11.77 6.08 15.19
C ASN A 395 -10.46 6.70 14.66
N ARG A 396 -9.30 6.19 15.10
CA ARG A 396 -7.99 6.62 14.62
C ARG A 396 -7.71 5.99 13.25
N PRO A 397 -7.23 6.75 12.25
CA PRO A 397 -6.81 6.17 10.97
C PRO A 397 -5.62 5.22 11.18
N LEU A 398 -5.69 4.05 10.55
CA LEU A 398 -4.59 3.08 10.54
C LEU A 398 -3.44 3.59 9.68
N LYS A 399 -2.19 3.39 10.13
CA LYS A 399 -0.99 3.77 9.37
C LYS A 399 -0.71 2.76 8.26
N SER A 400 -0.58 3.27 7.03
CA SER A 400 -0.26 2.50 5.81
C SER A 400 1.24 2.34 5.57
N LEU A 401 1.63 1.61 4.53
CA LEU A 401 3.04 1.46 4.12
C LEU A 401 3.67 2.81 3.75
N SER A 402 2.92 3.67 3.07
CA SER A 402 3.34 5.02 2.72
C SER A 402 3.61 5.88 3.95
N ASP A 403 2.76 5.77 4.98
CA ASP A 403 2.90 6.56 6.21
C ASP A 403 4.15 6.19 7.00
N MET A 404 4.64 4.95 6.85
CA MET A 404 5.92 4.56 7.45
C MET A 404 7.11 5.29 6.85
N LEU A 405 6.98 5.82 5.62
CA LEU A 405 8.05 6.53 4.92
C LEU A 405 7.91 8.06 5.07
N LYS A 406 6.67 8.57 5.10
CA LYS A 406 6.36 10.00 5.09
C LYS A 406 6.43 10.65 6.50
N GLY A 407 6.61 11.97 6.51
CA GLY A 407 6.46 12.79 7.71
C GLY A 407 7.67 12.80 8.67
N LYS A 408 7.56 13.55 9.78
CA LYS A 408 8.63 13.69 10.78
C LYS A 408 8.95 12.37 11.50
N GLN A 409 7.92 11.54 11.72
CA GLN A 409 8.02 10.22 12.36
C GLN A 409 8.21 9.08 11.32
N GLY A 410 8.43 9.42 10.05
CA GLY A 410 8.70 8.44 9.00
C GLY A 410 10.15 7.95 9.04
N ARG A 411 10.39 6.77 8.46
CA ARG A 411 11.69 6.09 8.50
C ARG A 411 12.84 6.94 7.96
N PHE A 412 12.63 7.69 6.88
CA PHE A 412 13.69 8.53 6.30
C PHE A 412 14.18 9.60 7.28
N ARG A 413 13.26 10.31 7.95
CA ARG A 413 13.65 11.41 8.85
C ARG A 413 14.04 10.94 10.24
N GLN A 414 13.31 9.98 10.81
CA GLN A 414 13.49 9.58 12.19
C GLN A 414 14.51 8.47 12.39
N ASN A 415 14.70 7.59 11.39
CA ASN A 415 15.53 6.40 11.55
C ASN A 415 16.78 6.38 10.66
N LEU A 416 16.80 7.14 9.56
CA LEU A 416 17.97 7.22 8.68
C LEU A 416 18.81 8.47 8.98
N LEU A 417 18.20 9.66 9.01
CA LEU A 417 18.92 10.92 9.26
C LEU A 417 19.35 11.12 10.72
N GLY A 418 18.58 10.58 11.66
CA GLY A 418 18.90 10.60 13.09
C GLY A 418 18.75 9.20 13.68
N LYS A 419 19.66 8.82 14.59
CA LYS A 419 19.59 7.55 15.31
C LYS A 419 19.97 7.77 16.77
N ARG A 420 19.43 6.91 17.63
CA ARG A 420 19.98 6.75 18.97
C ARG A 420 21.32 6.04 18.83
N VAL A 421 22.32 6.52 19.55
CA VAL A 421 23.69 6.01 19.49
C VAL A 421 24.06 5.46 20.86
N ASP A 422 24.77 4.34 20.87
CA ASP A 422 25.45 3.83 22.06
C ASP A 422 26.62 4.77 22.42
N TYR A 423 27.25 4.56 23.58
CA TYR A 423 28.36 5.41 24.06
C TYR A 423 28.02 6.90 24.11
N SER A 424 26.82 7.20 24.60
CA SER A 424 26.35 8.56 24.80
C SER A 424 25.72 8.77 26.18
N GLY A 425 25.79 10.00 26.68
CA GLY A 425 25.27 10.41 27.96
C GLY A 425 24.59 11.78 27.88
N ARG A 426 23.87 12.18 28.93
CA ARG A 426 23.31 13.53 29.07
C ARG A 426 23.28 13.92 30.53
N SER A 427 23.67 15.16 30.84
CA SER A 427 23.47 15.76 32.15
C SER A 427 23.30 17.28 32.04
N VAL A 428 22.91 17.88 33.16
CA VAL A 428 22.85 19.33 33.34
C VAL A 428 24.26 19.91 33.27
N ILE A 429 24.39 21.08 32.67
CA ILE A 429 25.66 21.82 32.61
C ILE A 429 25.78 22.84 33.75
N ILE A 430 27.00 23.03 34.23
CA ILE A 430 27.41 24.09 35.14
C ILE A 430 28.64 24.80 34.59
N VAL A 431 28.88 26.04 35.01
CA VAL A 431 30.05 26.79 34.57
C VAL A 431 31.33 26.23 35.18
N GLY A 432 32.35 26.02 34.35
CA GLY A 432 33.68 25.56 34.77
C GLY A 432 34.76 26.61 34.49
N PRO A 433 34.89 27.66 35.31
CA PRO A 433 35.82 28.77 35.04
C PRO A 433 37.31 28.40 35.16
N SER A 434 37.63 27.29 35.82
CA SER A 434 38.99 26.79 35.99
C SER A 434 39.47 25.90 34.83
N LEU A 435 38.58 25.54 33.91
CA LEU A 435 38.90 24.68 32.77
C LEU A 435 39.67 25.49 31.71
N ARG A 436 40.54 24.81 30.96
CA ARG A 436 41.09 25.37 29.72
C ARG A 436 40.05 25.27 28.60
N LEU A 437 40.25 26.03 27.53
CA LEU A 437 39.30 26.08 26.42
C LEU A 437 39.03 24.71 25.76
N HIS A 438 40.04 23.83 25.73
CA HIS A 438 39.91 22.48 25.18
C HIS A 438 39.39 21.46 26.21
N GLU A 439 39.19 21.83 27.47
CA GLU A 439 38.80 20.90 28.54
C GLU A 439 37.30 20.99 28.84
N CYS A 440 36.71 19.88 29.27
CA CYS A 440 35.39 19.85 29.87
C CYS A 440 35.39 18.99 31.14
N GLY A 441 34.61 19.36 32.16
CA GLY A 441 34.51 18.54 33.36
C GLY A 441 33.45 17.46 33.17
N LEU A 442 33.86 16.19 33.21
CA LEU A 442 32.98 15.03 33.06
C LEU A 442 32.78 14.32 34.40
N PRO A 443 31.52 14.12 34.86
CA PRO A 443 31.25 13.39 36.09
C PRO A 443 31.83 11.98 36.08
N LYS A 444 32.55 11.60 37.14
CA LYS A 444 33.17 10.27 37.29
C LYS A 444 32.23 9.10 36.97
N ILE A 445 30.98 9.16 37.44
CA ILE A 445 29.99 8.09 37.19
C ILE A 445 29.59 8.02 35.71
N MET A 446 29.45 9.17 35.05
CA MET A 446 29.11 9.22 33.63
C MET A 446 30.27 8.70 32.79
N ALA A 447 31.48 9.17 33.07
CA ALA A 447 32.71 8.72 32.41
C ALA A 447 32.90 7.20 32.55
N LEU A 448 32.67 6.66 33.75
CA LEU A 448 32.81 5.23 33.99
C LEU A 448 31.89 4.37 33.10
N GLU A 449 30.65 4.81 32.86
CA GLU A 449 29.73 4.04 31.99
C GLU A 449 30.04 4.24 30.50
N LEU A 450 30.44 5.46 30.09
CA LEU A 450 30.86 5.75 28.71
C LEU A 450 32.10 4.93 28.31
N PHE A 451 33.13 4.92 29.17
CA PHE A 451 34.41 4.27 28.92
C PHE A 451 34.46 2.81 29.42
N LYS A 452 33.33 2.25 29.81
CA LYS A 452 33.23 0.94 30.48
C LYS A 452 34.03 -0.18 29.78
N PRO A 453 33.95 -0.38 28.45
CA PRO A 453 34.73 -1.44 27.80
C PRO A 453 36.24 -1.20 27.86
N PHE A 454 36.69 0.05 27.75
CA PHE A 454 38.10 0.43 27.81
C PHE A 454 38.67 0.20 29.21
N VAL A 455 37.94 0.63 30.25
CA VAL A 455 38.28 0.38 31.65
C VAL A 455 38.33 -1.12 31.93
N MET A 456 37.35 -1.90 31.45
CA MET A 456 37.34 -3.35 31.61
C MET A 456 38.55 -4.02 30.97
N LYS A 457 38.97 -3.56 29.79
CA LYS A 457 40.17 -4.05 29.08
C LYS A 457 41.43 -3.72 29.86
N ARG A 458 41.58 -2.47 30.30
CA ARG A 458 42.75 -2.00 31.06
C ARG A 458 42.88 -2.68 32.43
N LEU A 459 41.77 -2.94 33.13
CA LEU A 459 41.78 -3.72 34.38
C LEU A 459 42.29 -5.15 34.22
N VAL A 460 42.07 -5.76 33.06
CA VAL A 460 42.60 -7.09 32.74
C VAL A 460 44.06 -7.00 32.33
N ASP A 461 44.44 -6.01 31.51
CA ASP A 461 45.83 -5.79 31.10
C ASP A 461 46.78 -5.52 32.28
N LEU A 462 46.28 -4.90 33.35
CA LEU A 462 47.03 -4.61 34.59
C LEU A 462 46.95 -5.74 35.63
N ASP A 463 46.39 -6.90 35.29
CA ASP A 463 46.17 -8.05 36.18
C ASP A 463 45.36 -7.75 37.46
N ILE A 464 44.67 -6.60 37.52
CA ILE A 464 43.75 -6.22 38.61
C ILE A 464 42.49 -7.11 38.57
N ALA A 465 42.07 -7.53 37.37
CA ALA A 465 40.95 -8.42 37.15
C ALA A 465 41.38 -9.68 36.37
N GLN A 466 41.05 -10.87 36.89
CA GLN A 466 41.42 -12.15 36.28
C GLN A 466 40.83 -12.40 34.88
N ASN A 467 39.67 -11.82 34.56
CA ASN A 467 39.02 -11.95 33.26
C ASN A 467 38.01 -10.83 33.04
N ILE A 468 37.52 -10.70 31.80
CA ILE A 468 36.58 -9.63 31.41
C ILE A 468 35.26 -9.66 32.21
N LYS A 469 34.79 -10.84 32.63
CA LYS A 469 33.57 -10.97 33.46
C LYS A 469 33.81 -10.50 34.89
N ALA A 470 34.99 -10.74 35.44
CA ALA A 470 35.40 -10.21 36.74
C ALA A 470 35.56 -8.68 36.65
N ALA A 471 36.24 -8.17 35.62
CA ALA A 471 36.38 -6.74 35.37
C ALA A 471 35.02 -6.04 35.26
N LYS A 472 34.07 -6.61 34.50
CA LYS A 472 32.69 -6.10 34.41
C LYS A 472 32.04 -5.96 35.80
N ARG A 473 32.14 -7.01 36.64
CA ARG A 473 31.60 -6.98 38.01
C ARG A 473 32.30 -5.94 38.90
N MET A 474 33.60 -5.71 38.71
CA MET A 474 34.34 -4.69 39.46
C MET A 474 33.90 -3.28 39.09
N VAL A 475 33.68 -3.02 37.79
CA VAL A 475 33.16 -1.75 37.29
C VAL A 475 31.73 -1.50 37.76
N GLU A 476 30.84 -2.50 37.65
CA GLU A 476 29.45 -2.38 38.11
C GLU A 476 29.34 -2.13 39.62
N ARG A 477 30.26 -2.69 40.41
CA ARG A 477 30.36 -2.47 41.87
C ARG A 477 31.15 -1.21 42.24
N ARG A 478 31.71 -0.49 41.27
CA ARG A 478 32.48 0.76 41.48
C ARG A 478 33.59 0.61 42.53
N ARG A 479 34.39 -0.46 42.43
CA ARG A 479 35.54 -0.66 43.34
C ARG A 479 36.57 0.46 43.19
N ALA A 480 37.32 0.73 44.26
CA ALA A 480 38.28 1.85 44.30
C ALA A 480 39.30 1.83 43.16
N GLN A 481 39.84 0.65 42.82
CA GLN A 481 40.85 0.49 41.75
C GLN A 481 40.37 0.91 40.37
N VAL A 482 39.06 1.01 40.17
CA VAL A 482 38.47 1.38 38.89
C VAL A 482 38.67 2.86 38.58
N TRP A 483 38.78 3.71 39.61
CA TRP A 483 38.91 5.16 39.43
C TRP A 483 40.29 5.56 38.93
N ASP A 484 41.34 4.88 39.40
CA ASP A 484 42.71 5.13 38.93
C ASP A 484 42.83 4.74 37.46
N VAL A 485 42.35 3.55 37.10
CA VAL A 485 42.33 3.05 35.72
C VAL A 485 41.45 3.91 34.81
N LEU A 486 40.37 4.49 35.32
CA LEU A 486 39.53 5.40 34.56
C LEU A 486 40.27 6.69 34.22
N GLY A 487 41.13 7.21 35.11
CA GLY A 487 41.98 8.37 34.84
C GLY A 487 42.89 8.12 33.64
N ASP A 488 43.64 7.01 33.67
CA ASP A 488 44.57 6.62 32.59
C ASP A 488 43.88 6.43 31.22
N VAL A 489 42.64 5.96 31.23
CA VAL A 489 41.89 5.66 29.99
C VAL A 489 41.32 6.91 29.32
N ILE A 490 41.13 7.98 30.09
CA ILE A 490 40.47 9.21 29.66
C ILE A 490 41.47 10.24 29.12
N GLU A 491 42.74 10.13 29.53
CA GLU A 491 43.83 10.99 29.08
C GLU A 491 43.95 11.00 27.54
N GLU A 492 44.01 12.19 26.95
CA GLU A 492 44.08 12.40 25.49
C GLU A 492 42.92 11.77 24.67
N HIS A 493 41.83 11.30 25.31
CA HIS A 493 40.66 10.75 24.61
C HIS A 493 39.52 11.77 24.58
N PRO A 494 39.33 12.51 23.47
CA PRO A 494 38.33 13.56 23.41
C PRO A 494 36.90 13.02 23.46
N VAL A 495 35.99 13.84 23.99
CA VAL A 495 34.54 13.61 23.96
C VAL A 495 33.85 14.74 23.21
N LEU A 496 32.74 14.45 22.55
CA LEU A 496 31.94 15.45 21.85
C LEU A 496 30.79 15.91 22.74
N LEU A 497 30.71 17.22 22.99
CA LEU A 497 29.58 17.85 23.67
C LEU A 497 28.62 18.47 22.65
N ASN A 498 27.32 18.28 22.87
CA ASN A 498 26.26 18.78 22.01
C ASN A 498 25.09 19.37 22.81
N ARG A 499 24.62 20.55 22.43
CA ARG A 499 23.37 21.15 22.93
C ARG A 499 22.34 21.22 21.81
N ALA A 500 21.13 20.73 22.09
CA ALA A 500 20.01 20.84 21.16
C ALA A 500 19.22 22.14 21.44
N PRO A 501 18.74 22.86 20.40
CA PRO A 501 18.87 22.57 18.97
C PRO A 501 20.24 22.93 18.40
N THR A 502 20.82 22.05 17.58
CA THR A 502 22.09 22.30 16.89
C THR A 502 21.86 23.16 15.64
N LEU A 503 22.11 24.46 15.72
CA LEU A 503 21.85 25.41 14.62
C LEU A 503 22.97 25.49 13.59
N HIS A 504 24.21 25.31 14.03
CA HIS A 504 25.42 25.36 13.21
C HIS A 504 26.47 24.39 13.74
N ARG A 505 27.56 24.18 12.99
CA ARG A 505 28.62 23.21 13.34
C ARG A 505 29.17 23.37 14.76
N LEU A 506 29.32 24.61 15.26
CA LEU A 506 29.85 24.87 16.60
C LEU A 506 28.90 24.48 17.74
N GLY A 507 27.68 24.01 17.44
CA GLY A 507 26.79 23.39 18.41
C GLY A 507 27.20 21.96 18.79
N ILE A 508 28.26 21.43 18.17
CA ILE A 508 28.98 20.22 18.58
C ILE A 508 30.47 20.56 18.62
N GLN A 509 31.13 20.36 19.74
CA GLN A 509 32.57 20.59 19.87
C GLN A 509 33.23 19.46 20.66
N ALA A 510 34.50 19.21 20.36
CA ALA A 510 35.31 18.22 21.05
C ALA A 510 36.04 18.86 22.23
N PHE A 511 36.10 18.14 23.35
CA PHE A 511 36.82 18.54 24.54
C PHE A 511 37.54 17.35 25.14
N GLU A 512 38.66 17.62 25.79
CA GLU A 512 39.34 16.68 26.66
C GLU A 512 38.60 16.58 27.99
N PRO A 513 38.11 15.38 28.36
CA PRO A 513 37.39 15.16 29.62
C PRO A 513 38.31 15.20 30.85
N VAL A 514 38.05 16.12 31.76
CA VAL A 514 38.64 16.16 33.10
C VAL A 514 37.66 15.53 34.10
N LEU A 515 38.11 14.53 34.86
CA LEU A 515 37.26 13.85 35.84
C LEU A 515 36.90 14.77 37.02
N ILE A 516 35.60 15.00 37.20
CA ILE A 516 35.08 15.82 38.31
C ILE A 516 34.16 15.03 39.23
N GLU A 517 34.07 15.49 40.48
CA GLU A 517 33.07 15.02 41.43
C GLU A 517 31.69 15.64 41.12
N GLY A 518 30.64 14.93 41.54
CA GLY A 518 29.26 15.36 41.31
C GLY A 518 28.60 14.70 40.10
N LYS A 519 27.56 15.36 39.56
CA LYS A 519 26.71 14.81 38.48
C LYS A 519 26.54 15.75 37.28
N ALA A 520 26.91 17.02 37.41
CA ALA A 520 26.76 18.02 36.36
C ALA A 520 28.03 18.11 35.52
N ILE A 521 27.89 18.35 34.21
CA ILE A 521 29.01 18.56 33.30
C ILE A 521 29.51 20.00 33.49
N GLN A 522 30.82 20.20 33.64
CA GLN A 522 31.38 21.56 33.64
C GLN A 522 31.73 21.97 32.22
N LEU A 523 31.19 23.11 31.79
CA LEU A 523 31.41 23.70 30.48
C LEU A 523 32.26 24.97 30.60
N HIS A 524 33.19 25.14 29.67
CA HIS A 524 34.01 26.35 29.58
C HIS A 524 33.13 27.58 29.21
N PRO A 525 33.25 28.72 29.91
CA PRO A 525 32.34 29.86 29.70
C PRO A 525 32.41 30.49 28.30
N LEU A 526 33.58 30.45 27.64
CA LEU A 526 33.73 31.05 26.30
C LEU A 526 33.02 30.28 25.18
N VAL A 527 32.69 28.99 25.38
CA VAL A 527 31.99 28.22 24.36
C VAL A 527 30.46 28.33 24.49
N CYS A 528 29.96 28.92 25.58
CA CYS A 528 28.52 29.08 25.83
C CYS A 528 27.82 29.84 24.70
N GLU A 529 28.42 30.89 24.15
CA GLU A 529 27.87 31.66 23.03
C GLU A 529 27.62 30.76 21.81
N ALA A 530 28.58 29.92 21.47
CA ALA A 530 28.46 28.99 20.35
C ALA A 530 27.37 27.93 20.59
N PHE A 531 27.20 27.45 21.82
CA PHE A 531 26.11 26.52 22.14
C PHE A 531 24.76 27.23 22.38
N ASN A 532 24.77 28.57 22.43
CA ASN A 532 23.70 29.39 22.98
C ASN A 532 23.21 28.85 24.35
N ALA A 533 24.16 28.43 25.19
CA ALA A 533 23.93 27.72 26.43
C ALA A 533 23.92 28.68 27.61
N ASP A 534 22.91 28.55 28.47
CA ASP A 534 22.86 29.16 29.78
C ASP A 534 22.97 28.09 30.87
N PHE A 535 22.86 28.49 32.14
CA PHE A 535 23.04 27.61 33.29
C PHE A 535 21.80 27.56 34.18
N ASP A 536 20.61 27.72 33.59
CA ASP A 536 19.32 27.73 34.32
C ASP A 536 18.67 26.33 34.47
N GLY A 537 19.36 25.29 33.99
CA GLY A 537 18.85 23.92 33.91
C GLY A 537 19.13 23.22 32.59
N ASP A 538 19.74 23.94 31.65
CA ASP A 538 20.23 23.45 30.37
C ASP A 538 21.01 22.12 30.48
N GLN A 539 20.81 21.26 29.49
CA GLN A 539 21.43 19.93 29.42
C GLN A 539 22.22 19.77 28.13
N MET A 540 23.38 19.12 28.24
CA MET A 540 24.19 18.73 27.09
C MET A 540 24.34 17.22 27.00
N ALA A 541 24.37 16.73 25.75
CA ALA A 541 24.70 15.36 25.43
C ALA A 541 26.21 15.21 25.26
N VAL A 542 26.73 14.05 25.66
CA VAL A 542 28.13 13.64 25.49
C VAL A 542 28.16 12.44 24.56
N HIS A 543 29.08 12.42 23.60
CA HIS A 543 29.33 11.29 22.71
C HIS A 543 30.81 10.92 22.73
N LEU A 544 31.10 9.62 22.80
CA LEU A 544 32.47 9.11 22.83
C LEU A 544 32.87 8.57 21.43
N PRO A 545 33.85 9.19 20.73
CA PRO A 545 34.44 8.60 19.53
C PRO A 545 35.21 7.32 19.87
N LEU A 546 35.16 6.31 18.99
CA LEU A 546 35.70 4.97 19.26
C LEU A 546 36.81 4.54 18.28
N SER A 547 36.69 4.87 17.00
CA SER A 547 37.69 4.55 15.98
C SER A 547 38.80 5.58 16.00
N ALA A 548 40.01 5.23 15.54
CA ALA A 548 41.13 6.17 15.49
C ALA A 548 40.88 7.35 14.53
N GLU A 549 40.05 7.16 13.51
CA GLU A 549 39.67 8.21 12.55
C GLU A 549 38.63 9.19 13.10
N ALA A 550 37.89 8.82 14.15
CA ALA A 550 36.82 9.60 14.74
C ALA A 550 37.30 10.29 16.02
#